data_AF-A0A9D6D878-F1
#
_entry.id   AF-A0A9D6D878-F1
#
_cell.length_a   1.000
_cell.length_b   1.000
_cell.length_c   1.000
_cell.angle_alpha   90.00
_cell.angle_beta   90.00
_cell.angle_gamma   90.00
#
_symmetry.space_group_name_H-M   'P 1'
#
loop_
_entity.id
_entity.type
_entity.pdbx_description
1 polymer ?
#
loop_
_entity_poly.entity_id
_entity_poly.type
_entity_poly.pdbx_seq_one_letter_code
_entity_poly.pdbx_strand_id
1 'polypeptide(L)'
;RARIARLARFLQGRDWGGVVFTAGGGANDPRGAPPGTFSLELIHLASAERGPDLLFTFPWTSRPNAFGVPGTDLALVGGTSAPLVSDHGSMSPWNVRNTFLAWGVDFKRRATVRASAGNVDVAPTILHLLGITERDGLDGRVLAEALVGGPDAEQIAVDTRVHVVEAGAYRAAIQVSTVDDRRYVDKSWRVG
;
A
#
# COMPACT_ATOMS: atom_id res chain seq x y z
N ARG A 1 -5.33 13.23 -20.97
CA ARG A 1 -4.54 12.06 -21.47
C ARG A 1 -3.14 12.44 -21.95
N ALA A 2 -2.94 13.23 -23.02
CA ALA A 2 -1.58 13.56 -23.50
C ALA A 2 -0.69 14.31 -22.49
N ARG A 3 -1.26 15.22 -21.69
CA ARG A 3 -0.52 15.94 -20.63
C ARG A 3 -0.04 14.99 -19.52
N ILE A 4 -0.92 14.11 -19.04
CA ILE A 4 -0.60 13.09 -18.01
C ILE A 4 0.54 12.20 -18.49
N ALA A 5 0.49 11.71 -19.73
CA ALA A 5 1.57 10.91 -20.30
C ALA A 5 2.92 11.65 -20.37
N ARG A 6 2.93 12.97 -20.63
CA ARG A 6 4.16 13.77 -20.58
C ARG A 6 4.69 13.93 -19.16
N LEU A 7 3.82 14.15 -18.18
CA LEU A 7 4.21 14.25 -16.77
C LEU A 7 4.75 12.91 -16.24
N ALA A 8 4.08 11.80 -16.55
CA ALA A 8 4.56 10.46 -16.20
C ALA A 8 5.97 10.22 -16.76
N ARG A 9 6.20 10.48 -18.05
CA ARG A 9 7.54 10.36 -18.66
C ARG A 9 8.57 11.29 -18.01
N PHE A 10 8.18 12.51 -17.67
CA PHE A 10 9.06 13.43 -16.96
C PHE A 10 9.50 12.84 -15.63
N LEU A 11 8.57 12.36 -14.80
CA LEU A 11 8.84 11.78 -13.48
C LEU A 11 9.68 10.49 -13.58
N GLN A 12 9.35 9.61 -14.53
CA GLN A 12 10.09 8.37 -14.80
C GLN A 12 11.56 8.63 -15.17
N GLY A 13 11.85 9.80 -15.76
CA GLY A 13 13.20 10.23 -16.13
C GLY A 13 13.98 10.97 -15.04
N ARG A 14 13.44 11.14 -13.82
CA ARG A 14 14.14 11.78 -12.70
C ARG A 14 14.61 10.74 -11.70
N ASP A 15 15.79 10.95 -11.14
CA ASP A 15 16.37 10.13 -10.07
C ASP A 15 15.54 10.22 -8.78
N TRP A 16 15.00 11.40 -8.48
CA TRP A 16 14.07 11.62 -7.37
C TRP A 16 12.65 11.11 -7.67
N GLY A 17 12.33 10.73 -8.91
CA GLY A 17 11.04 10.13 -9.23
C GLY A 17 11.03 8.65 -8.89
N GLY A 18 10.08 8.19 -8.09
CA GLY A 18 9.88 6.78 -7.73
C GLY A 18 8.86 6.08 -8.63
N VAL A 19 7.84 5.48 -8.01
CA VAL A 19 6.80 4.73 -8.70
C VAL A 19 5.65 5.65 -9.10
N VAL A 20 5.15 5.54 -10.34
CA VAL A 20 4.11 6.44 -10.89
C VAL A 20 2.79 5.70 -11.06
N PHE A 21 1.69 6.36 -10.71
CA PHE A 21 0.32 5.86 -10.73
C PHE A 21 -0.60 6.79 -11.52
N THR A 22 -1.54 6.21 -12.25
CA THR A 22 -2.57 6.93 -13.01
C THR A 22 -3.84 6.06 -13.08
N ALA A 23 -4.97 6.59 -13.56
CA ALA A 23 -6.15 5.77 -13.81
C ALA A 23 -5.84 4.53 -14.69
N GLY A 24 -6.35 3.36 -14.30
CA GLY A 24 -6.19 2.09 -15.00
C GLY A 24 -7.25 1.82 -16.07
N GLY A 25 -7.14 0.64 -16.71
CA GLY A 25 -8.11 0.16 -17.70
C GLY A 25 -9.29 -0.63 -17.11
N GLY A 26 -9.27 -0.93 -15.81
CA GLY A 26 -10.30 -1.69 -15.10
C GLY A 26 -9.84 -2.10 -13.70
N ALA A 27 -10.75 -2.59 -12.86
CA ALA A 27 -10.53 -2.81 -11.41
C ALA A 27 -9.38 -3.77 -11.06
N ASN A 28 -9.01 -4.66 -11.99
CA ASN A 28 -8.01 -5.71 -11.79
C ASN A 28 -6.77 -5.58 -12.68
N ASP A 29 -6.69 -4.57 -13.56
CA ASP A 29 -5.43 -4.34 -14.29
C ASP A 29 -4.47 -3.55 -13.39
N PRO A 30 -3.30 -4.09 -13.04
CA PRO A 30 -2.32 -3.35 -12.24
C PRO A 30 -1.72 -2.17 -13.00
N ARG A 31 -1.91 -2.06 -14.32
CA ARG A 31 -1.29 -1.03 -15.17
C ARG A 31 -2.17 0.19 -15.31
N GLY A 32 -1.54 1.35 -15.19
CA GLY A 32 -2.15 2.63 -15.51
C GLY A 32 -2.17 2.88 -17.02
N ALA A 33 -2.82 3.97 -17.44
CA ALA A 33 -3.01 4.26 -18.86
C ALA A 33 -1.70 4.59 -19.63
N PRO A 34 -0.78 5.46 -19.14
CA PRO A 34 0.51 5.63 -19.78
C PRO A 34 1.44 4.42 -19.52
N PRO A 35 2.33 4.07 -20.47
CA PRO A 35 3.36 3.07 -20.22
C PRO A 35 4.20 3.38 -18.98
N GLY A 36 4.60 2.35 -18.25
CA GLY A 36 5.42 2.47 -17.04
C GLY A 36 4.70 3.06 -15.83
N THR A 37 3.37 3.08 -15.80
CA THR A 37 2.59 3.48 -14.61
C THR A 37 1.74 2.33 -14.09
N PHE A 38 1.49 2.32 -12.78
CA PHE A 38 0.50 1.44 -12.15
C PHE A 38 -0.88 2.10 -12.09
N SER A 39 -1.93 1.31 -11.91
CA SER A 39 -3.30 1.81 -11.77
C SER A 39 -3.54 2.38 -10.37
N LEU A 40 -4.34 3.44 -10.26
CA LEU A 40 -4.77 3.99 -8.96
C LEU A 40 -5.73 3.03 -8.25
N GLU A 41 -6.46 2.23 -9.02
CA GLU A 41 -7.34 1.15 -8.58
C GLU A 41 -6.54 0.12 -7.78
N LEU A 42 -5.34 -0.27 -8.25
CA LEU A 42 -4.46 -1.23 -7.57
C LEU A 42 -4.19 -0.85 -6.10
N ILE A 43 -4.10 0.45 -5.82
CA ILE A 43 -3.78 0.98 -4.49
C ILE A 43 -4.99 1.64 -3.80
N HIS A 44 -6.20 1.39 -4.29
CA HIS A 44 -7.46 1.89 -3.72
C HIS A 44 -7.57 3.44 -3.68
N LEU A 45 -6.90 4.14 -4.60
CA LEU A 45 -6.95 5.61 -4.69
C LEU A 45 -7.75 6.13 -5.90
N ALA A 46 -8.34 5.24 -6.69
CA ALA A 46 -9.26 5.64 -7.75
C ALA A 46 -10.55 6.22 -7.12
N SER A 47 -10.88 7.46 -7.48
CA SER A 47 -12.12 8.12 -7.05
C SER A 47 -12.59 9.04 -8.17
N ALA A 48 -13.88 8.97 -8.50
CA ALA A 48 -14.47 9.77 -9.57
C ALA A 48 -14.50 11.27 -9.26
N GLU A 49 -14.55 11.63 -7.97
CA GLU A 49 -14.69 13.02 -7.53
C GLU A 49 -13.36 13.65 -7.09
N ARG A 50 -12.54 12.89 -6.33
CA ARG A 50 -11.32 13.42 -5.67
C ARG A 50 -10.06 12.60 -5.96
N GLY A 51 -10.13 11.67 -6.91
CA GLY A 51 -8.97 10.89 -7.32
C GLY A 51 -7.95 11.75 -8.06
N PRO A 52 -6.64 11.54 -7.86
CA PRO A 52 -5.62 12.26 -8.61
C PRO A 52 -5.58 11.79 -10.07
N ASP A 53 -5.26 12.68 -11.01
CA ASP A 53 -4.93 12.28 -12.39
C ASP A 53 -3.61 11.48 -12.48
N LEU A 54 -2.69 11.81 -11.57
CA LEU A 54 -1.37 11.22 -11.45
C LEU A 54 -0.91 11.29 -10.00
N LEU A 55 -0.39 10.19 -9.48
CA LEU A 55 0.29 10.11 -8.19
C LEU A 55 1.68 9.52 -8.40
N PHE A 56 2.65 9.90 -7.59
CA PHE A 56 3.95 9.24 -7.60
C PHE A 56 4.52 9.15 -6.18
N THR A 57 5.45 8.22 -6.00
CA THR A 57 6.25 8.10 -4.77
C THR A 57 7.65 8.63 -5.00
N PHE A 58 8.35 8.94 -3.91
CA PHE A 58 9.81 9.09 -3.93
C PHE A 58 10.50 7.71 -3.79
N PRO A 59 11.72 7.55 -4.34
CA PRO A 59 12.57 6.41 -4.03
C PRO A 59 12.83 6.31 -2.52
N TRP A 60 12.94 5.10 -2.02
CA TRP A 60 13.28 4.82 -0.63
C TRP A 60 14.38 3.77 -0.54
N THR A 61 15.07 3.71 0.61
CA THR A 61 16.06 2.70 0.94
C THR A 61 15.87 2.20 2.37
N SER A 62 16.42 1.03 2.68
CA SER A 62 16.48 0.53 4.06
C SER A 62 17.72 1.02 4.81
N ARG A 63 18.51 1.96 4.25
CA ARG A 63 19.70 2.48 4.91
C ARG A 63 19.28 3.26 6.16
N PRO A 64 20.03 3.14 7.26
CA PRO A 64 19.79 3.94 8.45
C PRO A 64 19.98 5.43 8.18
N ASN A 65 19.17 6.27 8.81
CA ASN A 65 19.42 7.71 8.88
C ASN A 65 20.57 8.04 9.85
N ALA A 66 20.85 9.33 10.06
CA ALA A 66 21.92 9.81 10.96
C ALA A 66 21.76 9.36 12.44
N PHE A 67 20.60 8.84 12.82
CA PHE A 67 20.28 8.35 14.16
C PHE A 67 20.23 6.81 14.24
N GLY A 68 20.59 6.11 13.16
CA GLY A 68 20.57 4.64 13.11
C GLY A 68 19.19 4.03 12.84
N VAL A 69 18.18 4.83 12.50
CA VAL A 69 16.81 4.34 12.21
C VAL A 69 16.70 3.92 10.74
N PRO A 70 16.33 2.67 10.42
CA PRO A 70 16.19 2.21 9.04
C PRO A 70 14.94 2.76 8.37
N GLY A 71 15.01 2.91 7.04
CA GLY A 71 13.94 3.48 6.23
C GLY A 71 14.18 4.96 5.97
N THR A 72 14.65 5.26 4.77
CA THR A 72 14.86 6.63 4.29
C THR A 72 14.20 6.81 2.94
N ASP A 73 13.56 7.95 2.73
CA ASP A 73 13.00 8.40 1.45
C ASP A 73 13.35 9.87 1.21
N LEU A 74 12.94 10.39 0.06
CA LEU A 74 13.00 11.82 -0.21
C LEU A 74 11.70 12.48 0.23
N ALA A 75 11.81 13.69 0.76
CA ALA A 75 10.67 14.53 1.11
C ALA A 75 10.71 15.84 0.31
N LEU A 76 9.54 16.37 -0.03
CA LEU A 76 9.43 17.70 -0.63
C LEU A 76 9.47 18.74 0.49
N VAL A 77 10.64 19.31 0.73
CA VAL A 77 10.84 20.37 1.74
C VAL A 77 10.91 21.73 1.03
N GLY A 78 10.18 22.71 1.54
CA GLY A 78 10.17 24.07 0.98
C GLY A 78 11.46 24.84 1.30
N GLY A 79 12.16 25.31 0.27
CA GLY A 79 13.21 26.34 0.40
C GLY A 79 14.26 26.09 1.49
N THR A 80 14.42 27.06 2.41
CA THR A 80 15.44 27.07 3.47
C THR A 80 15.08 26.26 4.71
N SER A 81 14.01 25.47 4.68
CA SER A 81 13.64 24.63 5.82
C SER A 81 14.68 23.55 6.05
N ALA A 82 14.95 23.25 7.33
CA ALA A 82 15.80 22.13 7.69
C ALA A 82 15.22 20.82 7.11
N PRO A 83 16.08 19.87 6.67
CA PRO A 83 15.62 18.55 6.27
C PRO A 83 14.76 17.90 7.36
N LEU A 84 13.67 17.26 6.95
CA LEU A 84 12.88 16.43 7.87
C LEU A 84 13.75 15.26 8.33
N VAL A 85 13.81 15.05 9.65
CA VAL A 85 14.53 13.90 10.23
C VAL A 85 13.68 12.62 10.25
N SER A 86 12.39 12.75 9.97
CA SER A 86 11.39 11.69 9.83
C SER A 86 10.22 12.19 8.97
N ASP A 87 9.62 11.31 8.17
CA ASP A 87 8.42 11.59 7.39
C ASP A 87 7.56 10.31 7.26
N HIS A 88 6.37 10.43 6.66
CA HIS A 88 5.48 9.32 6.32
C HIS A 88 4.86 9.50 4.94
N GLY A 89 4.18 8.46 4.45
CA GLY A 89 3.43 8.53 3.19
C GLY A 89 4.21 8.01 1.98
N SER A 90 5.38 7.41 2.18
CA SER A 90 6.00 6.59 1.14
C SER A 90 5.38 5.21 1.06
N MET A 91 5.67 4.52 -0.04
CA MET A 91 5.33 3.10 -0.22
C MET A 91 6.52 2.19 0.14
N SER A 92 7.34 2.63 1.10
CA SER A 92 8.37 1.81 1.69
C SER A 92 7.75 0.82 2.68
N PRO A 93 8.33 -0.38 2.87
CA PRO A 93 7.87 -1.30 3.91
C PRO A 93 8.02 -0.71 5.32
N TRP A 94 8.85 0.33 5.50
CA TRP A 94 9.07 1.05 6.77
C TRP A 94 7.96 2.07 7.08
N ASN A 95 7.14 2.44 6.10
CA ASN A 95 5.96 3.29 6.28
C ASN A 95 4.66 2.49 6.23
N VAL A 96 4.60 1.48 5.36
CA VAL A 96 3.37 0.71 5.10
C VAL A 96 3.12 -0.34 6.18
N ARG A 97 4.15 -0.99 6.71
CA ARG A 97 3.98 -2.03 7.73
C ARG A 97 3.82 -1.42 9.11
N ASN A 98 2.62 -1.51 9.64
CA ASN A 98 2.25 -1.02 10.96
C ASN A 98 2.00 -2.19 11.93
N THR A 99 2.04 -1.91 13.23
CA THR A 99 1.73 -2.88 14.27
C THR A 99 0.27 -2.74 14.67
N PHE A 100 -0.51 -3.83 14.53
CA PHE A 100 -1.87 -3.93 15.04
C PHE A 100 -1.88 -4.74 16.34
N LEU A 101 -2.55 -4.21 17.37
CA LEU A 101 -2.71 -4.88 18.67
C LEU A 101 -4.21 -5.01 18.97
N ALA A 102 -4.62 -6.23 19.29
CA ALA A 102 -5.96 -6.51 19.77
C ALA A 102 -5.90 -7.24 21.12
N TRP A 103 -6.85 -6.89 22.00
CA TRP A 103 -6.92 -7.45 23.34
C TRP A 103 -8.37 -7.51 23.81
N GLY A 104 -8.78 -8.65 24.35
CA GLY A 104 -10.14 -8.90 24.82
C GLY A 104 -10.38 -10.40 24.99
N VAL A 105 -11.53 -10.76 25.57
CA VAL A 105 -11.91 -12.16 25.81
C VAL A 105 -12.15 -12.94 24.51
N ASP A 106 -12.52 -12.23 23.44
CA ASP A 106 -12.81 -12.80 22.12
C ASP A 106 -11.58 -12.95 21.22
N PHE A 107 -10.42 -12.42 21.62
CA PHE A 107 -9.17 -12.53 20.86
C PHE A 107 -8.30 -13.69 21.36
N LYS A 108 -7.61 -14.37 20.44
CA LYS A 108 -6.65 -15.41 20.76
C LYS A 108 -5.54 -14.83 21.65
N ARG A 109 -5.19 -15.55 22.72
CA ARG A 109 -4.16 -15.11 23.67
C ARG A 109 -2.77 -15.46 23.13
N ARG A 110 -1.83 -14.52 23.27
CA ARG A 110 -0.40 -14.70 22.91
C ARG A 110 -0.21 -15.14 21.44
N ALA A 111 -1.13 -14.77 20.56
CA ALA A 111 -1.05 -15.07 19.14
C ALA A 111 -0.27 -13.97 18.40
N THR A 112 0.45 -14.36 17.37
CA THR A 112 1.02 -13.43 16.37
C THR A 112 0.44 -13.82 15.01
N VAL A 113 -0.42 -12.96 14.47
CA VAL A 113 -0.99 -13.15 13.13
C VAL A 113 -0.08 -12.47 12.13
N ARG A 114 0.41 -13.22 11.13
CA ARG A 114 1.25 -12.70 10.04
C ARG A 114 0.52 -12.54 8.71
N ALA A 115 -0.72 -13.01 8.62
CA ALA A 115 -1.58 -12.74 7.47
C ALA A 115 -1.77 -11.22 7.31
N SER A 116 -1.88 -10.76 6.06
CA SER A 116 -2.05 -9.33 5.79
C SER A 116 -3.38 -8.81 6.35
N ALA A 117 -3.29 -7.65 6.99
CA ALA A 117 -4.42 -6.91 7.57
C ALA A 117 -4.19 -5.41 7.36
N GLY A 118 -5.26 -4.64 7.37
CA GLY A 118 -5.23 -3.18 7.22
C GLY A 118 -6.26 -2.48 8.07
N ASN A 119 -6.19 -1.16 8.14
CA ASN A 119 -7.11 -0.34 8.94
C ASN A 119 -8.59 -0.56 8.56
N VAL A 120 -8.85 -0.88 7.29
CA VAL A 120 -10.18 -1.19 6.78
C VAL A 120 -10.82 -2.42 7.42
N ASP A 121 -10.01 -3.32 8.00
CA ASP A 121 -10.48 -4.56 8.65
C ASP A 121 -10.93 -4.35 10.10
N VAL A 122 -10.61 -3.20 10.69
CA VAL A 122 -10.95 -2.89 12.09
C VAL A 122 -12.45 -2.79 12.28
N ALA A 123 -13.12 -1.99 11.44
CA ALA A 123 -14.57 -1.80 11.51
C ALA A 123 -15.36 -3.12 11.37
N PRO A 124 -15.17 -3.95 10.31
CA PRO A 124 -15.90 -5.21 10.18
C PRO A 124 -15.60 -6.19 11.32
N THR A 125 -14.38 -6.19 11.87
CA THR A 125 -14.04 -7.02 13.04
C THR A 125 -14.78 -6.56 14.30
N ILE A 126 -14.85 -5.26 14.58
CA ILE A 126 -15.61 -4.72 15.73
C ILE A 126 -17.10 -5.03 15.58
N LEU A 127 -17.68 -4.78 14.40
CA LEU A 127 -19.09 -5.09 14.15
C LEU A 127 -19.39 -6.58 14.35
N HIS A 128 -18.46 -7.45 13.96
CA HIS A 128 -18.56 -8.88 14.22
C HIS A 128 -18.61 -9.22 15.71
N LEU A 129 -17.73 -8.64 16.52
CA LEU A 129 -17.73 -8.83 17.98
C LEU A 129 -19.01 -8.32 18.65
N LEU A 130 -19.62 -7.27 18.11
CA LEU A 130 -20.88 -6.72 18.59
C LEU A 130 -22.12 -7.51 18.13
N GLY A 131 -21.93 -8.58 17.33
CA GLY A 131 -23.05 -9.34 16.76
C GLY A 131 -23.82 -8.59 15.67
N ILE A 132 -23.26 -7.52 15.11
CA ILE A 132 -23.87 -6.73 14.04
C ILE A 132 -23.52 -7.36 12.70
N THR A 133 -24.55 -7.74 11.94
CA THR A 133 -24.41 -8.46 10.66
C THR A 133 -24.45 -7.53 9.45
N GLU A 134 -25.00 -6.33 9.58
CA GLU A 134 -25.01 -5.30 8.53
C GLU A 134 -23.59 -4.76 8.33
N ARG A 135 -22.95 -5.14 7.21
CA ARG A 135 -21.55 -4.80 6.91
C ARG A 135 -21.34 -4.39 5.44
N ASP A 136 -22.43 -4.05 4.76
CA ASP A 136 -22.40 -3.69 3.36
C ASP A 136 -21.62 -2.40 3.13
N GLY A 137 -20.86 -2.35 2.04
CA GLY A 137 -20.06 -1.18 1.67
C GLY A 137 -18.74 -1.00 2.43
N LEU A 138 -18.35 -1.96 3.28
CA LEU A 138 -17.02 -1.96 3.91
C LEU A 138 -15.98 -2.61 2.99
N ASP A 139 -14.80 -1.98 2.91
CA ASP A 139 -13.68 -2.47 2.09
C ASP A 139 -12.92 -3.63 2.73
N GLY A 140 -12.96 -3.74 4.06
CA GLY A 140 -12.23 -4.74 4.82
C GLY A 140 -12.96 -6.05 5.04
N ARG A 141 -12.28 -6.98 5.72
CA ARG A 141 -12.78 -8.28 6.16
C ARG A 141 -12.72 -8.40 7.68
N VAL A 142 -13.42 -9.39 8.23
CA VAL A 142 -13.24 -9.78 9.63
C VAL A 142 -11.89 -10.48 9.76
N LEU A 143 -11.07 -10.08 10.72
CA LEU A 143 -9.82 -10.75 11.07
C LEU A 143 -10.10 -12.01 11.91
N ALA A 144 -10.83 -12.97 11.34
CA ALA A 144 -11.31 -14.16 12.04
C ALA A 144 -10.17 -14.99 12.63
N GLU A 145 -9.00 -15.00 11.99
CA GLU A 145 -7.80 -15.68 12.48
C GLU A 145 -7.27 -15.14 13.81
N ALA A 146 -7.64 -13.91 14.18
CA ALA A 146 -7.30 -13.30 15.46
C ALA A 146 -8.31 -13.67 16.57
N LEU A 147 -9.48 -14.21 16.24
CA LEU A 147 -10.58 -14.46 17.16
C LEU A 147 -10.54 -15.88 17.75
N VAL A 148 -11.00 -16.02 19.00
CA VAL A 148 -11.20 -17.32 19.64
C VAL A 148 -12.21 -18.14 18.82
N GLY A 149 -11.88 -19.40 18.54
CA GLY A 149 -12.69 -20.28 17.69
C GLY A 149 -12.54 -20.04 16.18
N GLY A 150 -11.80 -19.00 15.77
CA GLY A 150 -11.42 -18.79 14.37
C GLY A 150 -10.25 -19.68 13.91
N PRO A 151 -9.98 -19.73 12.59
CA PRO A 151 -8.94 -20.57 11.99
C PRO A 151 -7.55 -20.20 12.50
N ASP A 152 -6.59 -21.12 12.42
CA ASP A 152 -5.20 -20.81 12.75
C ASP A 152 -4.62 -19.83 11.72
N ALA A 153 -3.81 -18.89 12.19
CA ALA A 153 -3.28 -17.82 11.34
C ALA A 153 -2.42 -18.38 10.19
N GLU A 154 -1.74 -19.50 10.44
CA GLU A 154 -0.93 -20.24 9.47
C GLU A 154 -1.77 -20.92 8.38
N GLN A 155 -3.08 -21.08 8.59
CA GLN A 155 -4.01 -21.64 7.61
C GLN A 155 -4.64 -20.56 6.72
N ILE A 156 -4.44 -19.28 7.04
CA ILE A 156 -4.93 -18.18 6.20
C ILE A 156 -4.11 -18.13 4.92
N ALA A 157 -4.80 -18.38 3.80
CA ALA A 157 -4.19 -18.28 2.48
C ALA A 157 -3.88 -16.82 2.16
N VAL A 158 -2.60 -16.55 1.86
CA VAL A 158 -2.13 -15.23 1.42
C VAL A 158 -1.50 -15.38 0.04
N ASP A 159 -2.06 -14.70 -0.95
CA ASP A 159 -1.49 -14.61 -2.30
C ASP A 159 -0.69 -13.32 -2.43
N THR A 160 0.65 -13.43 -2.48
CA THR A 160 1.55 -12.29 -2.68
C THR A 160 2.05 -12.25 -4.11
N ARG A 161 1.82 -11.13 -4.80
CA ARG A 161 2.23 -10.91 -6.18
C ARG A 161 3.09 -9.65 -6.30
N VAL A 162 4.04 -9.70 -7.23
CA VAL A 162 4.82 -8.53 -7.65
C VAL A 162 4.40 -8.19 -9.08
N HIS A 163 3.84 -7.00 -9.26
CA HIS A 163 3.55 -6.46 -10.58
C HIS A 163 4.69 -5.55 -11.02
N VAL A 164 5.01 -5.58 -12.32
CA VAL A 164 6.09 -4.78 -12.91
C VAL A 164 5.54 -3.99 -14.09
N VAL A 165 6.01 -2.74 -14.22
CA VAL A 165 5.72 -1.88 -15.37
C VAL A 165 7.01 -1.27 -15.92
N GLU A 166 7.01 -0.99 -17.22
CA GLU A 166 8.19 -0.55 -17.97
C GLU A 166 7.83 0.56 -18.96
N ALA A 167 8.75 1.50 -19.14
CA ALA A 167 8.69 2.55 -20.16
C ALA A 167 10.11 3.00 -20.56
N GLY A 168 10.61 2.54 -21.70
CA GLY A 168 11.99 2.79 -22.12
C GLY A 168 12.98 2.19 -21.11
N ALA A 169 13.85 3.02 -20.52
CA ALA A 169 14.78 2.60 -19.47
C ALA A 169 14.18 2.59 -18.06
N TYR A 170 12.96 3.13 -17.87
CA TYR A 170 12.28 3.11 -16.59
C TYR A 170 11.63 1.76 -16.33
N ARG A 171 11.83 1.22 -15.14
CA ARG A 171 11.17 0.02 -14.64
C ARG A 171 10.81 0.18 -13.17
N ALA A 172 9.61 -0.26 -12.80
CA ALA A 172 9.15 -0.21 -11.41
C ALA A 172 8.34 -1.46 -11.07
N ALA A 173 8.30 -1.76 -9.77
CA ALA A 173 7.61 -2.90 -9.21
C ALA A 173 6.74 -2.47 -8.02
N ILE A 174 5.63 -3.18 -7.82
CA ILE A 174 4.79 -3.08 -6.63
C ILE A 174 4.45 -4.48 -6.14
N GLN A 175 4.63 -4.71 -4.85
CA GLN A 175 4.23 -5.94 -4.19
C GLN A 175 2.90 -5.73 -3.48
N VAL A 176 2.01 -6.69 -3.66
CA VAL A 176 0.65 -6.68 -3.15
C VAL A 176 0.34 -8.06 -2.59
N SER A 177 -0.32 -8.12 -1.44
CA SER A 177 -0.83 -9.34 -0.84
C SER A 177 -2.36 -9.36 -0.85
N THR A 178 -2.96 -10.53 -1.04
CA THR A 178 -4.41 -10.72 -1.08
C THR A 178 -4.84 -11.78 -0.07
N VAL A 179 -5.86 -11.48 0.73
CA VAL A 179 -6.48 -12.39 1.71
C VAL A 179 -8.00 -12.23 1.60
N ASP A 180 -8.74 -13.32 1.40
CA ASP A 180 -10.20 -13.31 1.21
C ASP A 180 -10.66 -12.23 0.19
N ASP A 181 -10.00 -12.19 -0.96
CA ASP A 181 -10.21 -11.20 -2.05
C ASP A 181 -9.94 -9.73 -1.66
N ARG A 182 -9.43 -9.47 -0.45
CA ARG A 182 -9.02 -8.13 0.00
C ARG A 182 -7.54 -7.91 -0.27
N ARG A 183 -7.26 -6.78 -0.91
CA ARG A 183 -5.94 -6.44 -1.42
C ARG A 183 -5.23 -5.46 -0.49
N TYR A 184 -3.99 -5.79 -0.12
CA TYR A 184 -3.11 -5.00 0.74
C TYR A 184 -1.84 -4.66 -0.04
N VAL A 185 -1.50 -3.38 -0.08
CA VAL A 185 -0.24 -2.93 -0.69
C VAL A 185 0.89 -3.16 0.30
N ASP A 186 1.97 -3.83 -0.11
CA ASP A 186 3.10 -4.13 0.78
C ASP A 186 4.23 -3.11 0.66
N LYS A 187 4.61 -2.78 -0.59
CA LYS A 187 5.68 -1.85 -0.95
C LYS A 187 5.72 -1.61 -2.46
N SER A 188 6.31 -0.49 -2.90
CA SER A 188 6.64 -0.26 -4.31
C SER A 188 8.06 0.29 -4.47
N TRP A 189 8.74 -0.02 -5.56
CA TRP A 189 10.13 0.43 -5.79
C TRP A 189 10.46 0.54 -7.28
N ARG A 190 11.50 1.30 -7.61
CA ARG A 190 12.10 1.27 -8.95
C ARG A 190 13.03 0.07 -9.09
N VAL A 191 13.04 -0.54 -10.25
CA VAL A 191 13.93 -1.66 -10.55
C VAL A 191 15.06 -1.17 -11.44
N GLY A 192 16.29 -1.22 -10.94
CA GLY A 192 17.46 -0.63 -11.60
C GLY A 192 17.90 0.63 -10.87
#